data_AF-C0DT43-F1
#
_entry.id   AF-C0DT43-F1
#
_cell.length_a   1.000
_cell.length_b   1.000
_cell.length_c   1.000
_cell.angle_alpha   90.00
_cell.angle_beta   90.00
_cell.angle_gamma   90.00
#
_symmetry.space_group_name_H-M   'P 1'
#
loop_
_entity.id
_entity.type
_entity.pdbx_description
1 polymer ?
#
loop_
_entity_poly.entity_id
_entity_poly.type
_entity_poly.pdbx_seq_one_letter_code
_entity_poly.pdbx_strand_id
1 'polypeptide(L)'
;MKLYLPLIAAALALAACGGETAPSAPASEAHHDHAASAASAASQAAPASEATSAPAAAAEDCSKLVETGDSMQYNTAEISVPKGCTDFTVTLKHTGSMPKTAMGHNIVITAEGDVNGVNNDGVGAGPDNDYVKPGDERVIAHTKIIGGGEESSVTFPVAKLAAGTNYKFFCSFPGHAGVMNGVVKLAD
;
A
#
# COMPACT_ATOMS: atom_id res chain seq x y z
N MET A 1 7.99 56.21 -0.56
CA MET A 1 7.27 56.91 0.53
C MET A 1 5.98 56.12 0.80
N LYS A 2 5.74 55.42 1.90
CA LYS A 2 6.39 55.22 3.20
C LYS A 2 6.30 53.70 3.52
N LEU A 3 7.40 53.13 4.03
CA LEU A 3 7.43 51.83 4.71
C LEU A 3 6.68 51.91 6.03
N TYR A 4 6.06 50.83 6.54
CA TYR A 4 6.10 50.46 7.97
C TYR A 4 5.83 48.96 8.17
N LEU A 5 6.83 48.32 8.79
CA LEU A 5 6.89 46.97 9.33
C LEU A 5 6.80 47.08 10.87
N PRO A 6 6.10 46.19 11.58
CA PRO A 6 6.41 45.96 12.99
C PRO A 6 7.06 44.58 13.20
N LEU A 7 8.30 44.64 13.70
CA LEU A 7 8.98 43.58 14.44
C LEU A 7 8.20 43.27 15.72
N ILE A 8 7.97 41.98 16.00
CA ILE A 8 7.68 41.50 17.35
C ILE A 8 8.72 40.44 17.67
N ALA A 9 9.67 40.83 18.53
CA ALA A 9 10.57 39.95 19.24
C ALA A 9 9.94 39.63 20.60
N ALA A 10 9.85 38.35 20.94
CA ALA A 10 9.61 37.90 22.31
C ALA A 10 10.47 36.67 22.56
N ALA A 11 11.62 36.90 23.21
CA ALA A 11 12.37 35.88 23.91
C ALA A 11 11.90 35.89 25.36
N LEU A 12 11.58 34.73 25.94
CA LEU A 12 11.60 34.53 27.39
C LEU A 12 11.98 33.09 27.70
N ALA A 13 12.82 32.96 28.73
CA ALA A 13 13.70 31.86 29.01
C ALA A 13 13.17 30.87 30.06
N LEU A 14 13.80 29.69 30.05
CA LEU A 14 14.14 28.77 31.15
C LEU A 14 13.12 28.50 32.28
N ALA A 15 12.74 27.22 32.39
CA ALA A 15 12.53 26.57 33.69
C ALA A 15 12.94 25.09 33.62
N ALA A 16 13.85 24.71 34.52
CA ALA A 16 14.30 23.36 34.78
C ALA A 16 13.76 22.87 36.13
N CYS A 17 13.32 21.60 36.17
CA CYS A 17 13.25 20.66 37.31
C CYS A 17 12.72 19.35 36.67
N GLY A 18 13.34 18.17 36.79
CA GLY A 18 13.90 17.56 37.99
C GLY A 18 12.80 16.71 38.64
N GLY A 19 12.79 15.40 38.41
CA GLY A 19 11.79 14.50 39.01
C GLY A 19 11.81 13.08 38.43
N GLU A 20 12.62 12.23 39.03
CA GLU A 20 12.80 10.80 38.78
C GLU A 20 11.73 9.97 39.49
N THR A 21 11.56 8.72 39.03
CA THR A 21 10.87 7.56 39.67
C THR A 21 9.42 7.29 39.28
N ALA A 22 9.22 6.25 38.47
CA ALA A 22 7.98 5.48 38.38
C ALA A 22 8.19 4.08 39.01
N PRO A 23 7.20 3.53 39.74
CA PRO A 23 7.32 2.22 40.36
C PRO A 23 6.97 1.09 39.38
N SER A 24 7.76 0.01 39.43
CA SER A 24 7.49 -1.26 38.75
C SER A 24 6.40 -2.04 39.49
N ALA A 25 5.42 -2.55 38.74
CA ALA A 25 4.51 -3.61 39.17
C ALA A 25 5.11 -4.99 38.89
N PRO A 26 4.74 -6.04 39.65
CA PRO A 26 5.48 -7.29 39.72
C PRO A 26 5.20 -8.24 38.56
N ALA A 27 6.24 -9.01 38.23
CA ALA A 27 6.19 -10.17 37.36
C ALA A 27 5.35 -11.31 37.99
N SER A 28 4.56 -11.96 37.15
CA SER A 28 3.85 -13.20 37.44
C SER A 28 4.78 -14.38 37.20
N GLU A 29 5.04 -15.17 38.24
CA GLU A 29 5.54 -16.53 38.11
C GLU A 29 4.37 -17.51 38.06
N ALA A 30 4.39 -18.44 37.10
CA ALA A 30 3.83 -19.77 37.29
C ALA A 30 4.51 -20.75 36.34
N HIS A 31 5.38 -21.57 36.94
CA HIS A 31 5.95 -22.81 36.43
C HIS A 31 4.87 -23.82 36.07
N HIS A 32 5.07 -24.62 35.02
CA HIS A 32 4.71 -26.04 35.02
C HIS A 32 5.71 -26.82 34.14
N ASP A 33 6.53 -27.63 34.81
CA ASP A 33 7.36 -28.69 34.25
C ASP A 33 6.52 -29.90 33.81
N HIS A 34 6.87 -30.52 32.68
CA HIS A 34 7.03 -31.97 32.65
C HIS A 34 8.00 -32.44 31.55
N ALA A 35 8.73 -33.49 31.90
CA ALA A 35 10.02 -33.90 31.37
C ALA A 35 9.96 -35.03 30.33
N ALA A 36 11.14 -35.24 29.70
CA ALA A 36 11.68 -36.47 29.09
C ALA A 36 10.98 -36.95 27.79
N SER A 37 11.63 -37.64 26.84
CA SER A 37 12.84 -38.45 26.84
C SER A 37 13.38 -38.59 25.40
N ALA A 38 14.56 -39.20 25.29
CA ALA A 38 15.53 -39.16 24.21
C ALA A 38 15.30 -40.06 22.97
N ALA A 39 16.01 -39.66 21.89
CA ALA A 39 16.76 -40.43 20.88
C ALA A 39 16.12 -41.59 20.08
N SER A 40 16.27 -41.56 18.74
CA SER A 40 17.30 -42.34 18.00
C SER A 40 16.95 -42.60 16.51
N ALA A 41 17.96 -42.39 15.66
CA ALA A 41 18.38 -43.06 14.41
C ALA A 41 17.41 -43.65 13.34
N ALA A 42 17.65 -43.17 12.11
CA ALA A 42 17.69 -43.80 10.77
C ALA A 42 17.19 -45.25 10.51
N SER A 43 16.49 -45.47 9.36
CA SER A 43 16.93 -46.32 8.23
C SER A 43 15.82 -46.63 7.16
N GLN A 44 16.15 -46.34 5.89
CA GLN A 44 15.86 -47.03 4.60
C GLN A 44 14.43 -47.27 4.02
N ALA A 45 14.17 -46.55 2.91
CA ALA A 45 13.84 -46.97 1.53
C ALA A 45 12.71 -47.98 1.16
N ALA A 46 11.80 -47.53 0.29
CA ALA A 46 11.20 -48.29 -0.84
C ALA A 46 10.70 -47.31 -1.94
N PRO A 47 10.70 -47.68 -3.23
CA PRO A 47 10.47 -46.75 -4.34
C PRO A 47 8.98 -46.60 -4.66
N ALA A 48 8.51 -45.36 -4.82
CA ALA A 48 7.17 -45.07 -5.31
C ALA A 48 7.27 -44.23 -6.59
N SER A 49 6.87 -44.89 -7.69
CA SER A 49 6.43 -44.37 -8.99
C SER A 49 6.53 -42.85 -9.20
N GLU A 50 7.43 -42.44 -10.08
CA GLU A 50 7.43 -41.11 -10.69
C GLU A 50 6.16 -40.93 -11.54
N ALA A 51 5.09 -40.44 -10.92
CA ALA A 51 4.03 -39.78 -11.66
C ALA A 51 4.58 -38.41 -12.07
N THR A 52 4.92 -38.26 -13.34
CA THR A 52 5.26 -36.98 -13.95
C THR A 52 4.00 -36.12 -13.92
N SER A 53 3.80 -35.39 -12.83
CA SER A 53 2.87 -34.27 -12.80
C SER A 53 3.46 -33.22 -13.73
N ALA A 54 2.94 -33.15 -14.96
CA ALA A 54 3.12 -31.96 -15.78
C ALA A 54 2.76 -30.74 -14.91
N PRO A 55 3.55 -29.66 -14.93
CA PRO A 55 3.17 -28.46 -14.19
C PRO A 55 1.81 -28.03 -14.71
N ALA A 56 0.79 -28.12 -13.85
CA ALA A 56 -0.43 -27.35 -14.07
C ALA A 56 0.05 -25.90 -14.14
N ALA A 57 -0.11 -25.27 -15.31
CA ALA A 57 0.03 -23.82 -15.42
C ALA A 57 -0.81 -23.24 -14.27
N ALA A 58 -0.15 -22.53 -13.35
CA ALA A 58 -0.85 -21.87 -12.27
C ALA A 58 -1.99 -21.07 -12.90
N ALA A 59 -3.21 -21.21 -12.38
CA ALA A 59 -4.25 -20.27 -12.72
C ALA A 59 -3.72 -18.90 -12.27
N GLU A 60 -3.29 -18.08 -13.23
CA GLU A 60 -2.82 -16.74 -12.96
C GLU A 60 -3.99 -15.99 -12.33
N ASP A 61 -3.90 -15.69 -11.03
CA ASP A 61 -4.95 -15.00 -10.31
C ASP A 61 -5.14 -13.61 -10.94
N CYS A 62 -6.30 -13.37 -11.58
CA CYS A 62 -6.66 -12.08 -12.20
C CYS A 62 -7.02 -11.00 -11.16
N SER A 63 -6.31 -11.01 -10.03
CA SER A 63 -6.48 -10.03 -8.98
C SER A 63 -5.20 -9.80 -8.18
N LYS A 64 -5.10 -8.62 -7.56
CA LYS A 64 -4.01 -8.27 -6.65
C LYS A 64 -4.55 -7.55 -5.43
N LEU A 65 -4.22 -8.06 -4.24
CA LEU A 65 -4.30 -7.30 -2.99
C LEU A 65 -3.04 -6.42 -2.87
N VAL A 66 -3.27 -5.13 -2.67
CA VAL A 66 -2.25 -4.15 -2.30
C VAL A 66 -2.61 -3.62 -0.92
N GLU A 67 -1.65 -3.62 -0.02
CA GLU A 67 -1.82 -3.06 1.32
C GLU A 67 -1.04 -1.75 1.44
N THR A 68 -1.60 -0.86 2.24
CA THR A 68 -0.99 0.41 2.63
C THR A 68 -1.32 0.72 4.08
N GLY A 69 -0.77 1.78 4.63
CA GLY A 69 -1.06 2.20 5.99
C GLY A 69 -0.46 3.56 6.30
N ASP A 70 -0.37 3.85 7.59
CA ASP A 70 0.02 5.15 8.14
C ASP A 70 1.44 5.64 7.75
N SER A 71 2.25 4.79 7.10
CA SER A 71 3.61 5.07 6.65
C SER A 71 3.73 5.65 5.24
N MET A 72 2.61 5.91 4.56
CA MET A 72 2.59 6.40 3.17
C MET A 72 3.39 5.51 2.21
N GLN A 73 3.19 4.20 2.29
CA GLN A 73 3.82 3.22 1.41
C GLN A 73 2.82 2.17 0.97
N TYR A 74 2.98 1.66 -0.25
CA TYR A 74 2.39 0.40 -0.66
C TYR A 74 3.31 -0.74 -0.25
N ASN A 75 2.73 -1.90 0.07
CA ASN A 75 3.49 -3.12 0.35
C ASN A 75 4.17 -3.73 -0.89
N THR A 76 3.93 -3.18 -2.08
CA THR A 76 4.53 -3.61 -3.34
C THR A 76 4.95 -2.40 -4.18
N ALA A 77 6.02 -2.57 -4.95
CA ALA A 77 6.44 -1.62 -5.99
C ALA A 77 5.91 -2.00 -7.40
N GLU A 78 5.29 -3.17 -7.53
CA GLU A 78 4.81 -3.71 -8.80
C GLU A 78 3.43 -4.37 -8.68
N ILE A 79 2.59 -4.14 -9.69
CA ILE A 79 1.37 -4.91 -9.96
C ILE A 79 1.57 -5.58 -11.33
N SER A 80 1.73 -6.90 -11.32
CA SER A 80 1.84 -7.71 -12.55
C SER A 80 0.44 -8.17 -12.96
N VAL A 81 0.03 -7.85 -14.19
CA VAL A 81 -1.28 -8.14 -14.77
C VAL A 81 -1.09 -9.21 -15.85
N PRO A 82 -1.58 -10.45 -15.66
CA PRO A 82 -1.47 -11.51 -16.66
C PRO A 82 -2.25 -11.15 -17.92
N LYS A 83 -1.62 -11.28 -19.10
CA LYS A 83 -2.24 -11.00 -20.40
C LYS A 83 -3.44 -11.92 -20.70
N GLY A 84 -3.50 -13.09 -20.08
CA GLY A 84 -4.61 -14.05 -20.22
C GLY A 84 -5.91 -13.61 -19.54
N CYS A 85 -5.86 -12.62 -18.64
CA CYS A 85 -7.04 -12.12 -17.94
C CYS A 85 -7.89 -11.22 -18.87
N THR A 86 -9.21 -11.38 -18.84
CA THR A 86 -10.13 -10.44 -19.52
C THR A 86 -10.25 -9.15 -18.70
N ASP A 87 -10.53 -9.31 -17.41
CA ASP A 87 -10.58 -8.25 -16.42
C ASP A 87 -9.56 -8.54 -15.31
N PHE A 88 -9.00 -7.49 -14.72
CA PHE A 88 -8.10 -7.59 -13.57
C PHE A 88 -8.63 -6.73 -12.43
N THR A 89 -8.58 -7.26 -11.20
CA THR A 89 -9.07 -6.56 -10.01
C THR A 89 -7.93 -6.19 -9.07
N VAL A 90 -7.83 -4.92 -8.70
CA VAL A 90 -6.95 -4.48 -7.61
C VAL A 90 -7.79 -4.16 -6.40
N THR A 91 -7.48 -4.79 -5.26
CA THR A 91 -8.04 -4.45 -3.95
C THR A 91 -6.98 -3.69 -3.17
N LEU A 92 -7.31 -2.49 -2.72
CA LEU A 92 -6.51 -1.70 -1.79
C LEU A 92 -7.07 -1.88 -0.38
N LYS A 93 -6.20 -2.20 0.58
CA LYS A 93 -6.54 -2.28 2.00
C LYS A 93 -5.62 -1.39 2.82
N HIS A 94 -6.20 -0.61 3.73
CA HIS A 94 -5.44 0.26 4.62
C HIS A 94 -5.35 -0.36 6.02
N THR A 95 -4.16 -0.84 6.41
CA THR A 95 -3.92 -1.58 7.66
C THR A 95 -3.62 -0.68 8.87
N GLY A 96 -3.40 0.62 8.63
CA GLY A 96 -3.23 1.62 9.67
C GLY A 96 -4.52 2.04 10.38
N SER A 97 -4.47 3.15 11.11
CA SER A 97 -5.55 3.62 11.98
C SER A 97 -6.00 5.06 11.70
N MET A 98 -5.23 5.83 10.93
CA MET A 98 -5.56 7.23 10.66
C MET A 98 -6.77 7.35 9.72
N PRO A 99 -7.66 8.34 9.94
CA PRO A 99 -8.83 8.54 9.10
C PRO A 99 -8.44 9.03 7.69
N LYS A 100 -9.28 8.72 6.70
CA LYS A 100 -9.04 9.05 5.29
C LYS A 100 -8.87 10.55 4.98
N THR A 101 -9.36 11.42 5.85
CA THR A 101 -9.21 12.88 5.71
C THR A 101 -7.80 13.36 6.05
N ALA A 102 -7.02 12.58 6.80
CA ALA A 102 -5.65 12.89 7.20
C ALA A 102 -4.62 11.99 6.51
N MET A 103 -4.93 10.71 6.32
CA MET A 103 -4.06 9.70 5.71
C MET A 103 -4.84 8.83 4.73
N GLY A 104 -5.57 9.49 3.83
CA GLY A 104 -6.34 8.80 2.80
C GLY A 104 -5.43 8.24 1.71
N HIS A 105 -5.74 7.03 1.25
CA HIS A 105 -5.01 6.38 0.17
C HIS A 105 -5.99 5.82 -0.87
N ASN A 106 -5.63 5.95 -2.14
CA ASN A 106 -6.29 5.31 -3.27
C ASN A 106 -5.21 4.73 -4.19
N ILE A 107 -5.58 3.84 -5.10
CA ILE A 107 -4.74 3.48 -6.25
C ILE A 107 -5.33 4.15 -7.48
N VAL A 108 -4.51 4.86 -8.25
CA VAL A 108 -4.81 5.40 -9.58
C VAL A 108 -3.83 4.81 -10.59
N ILE A 109 -4.33 4.26 -11.70
CA ILE A 109 -3.50 3.65 -12.75
C ILE A 109 -3.56 4.52 -14.02
N THR A 110 -2.38 4.91 -14.52
CA THR A 110 -2.22 5.74 -15.73
C THR A 110 -1.00 5.28 -16.52
N ALA A 111 -0.84 5.79 -17.74
CA ALA A 111 0.47 5.78 -18.39
C ALA A 111 1.47 6.62 -17.55
N GLU A 112 2.75 6.27 -17.60
CA GLU A 112 3.79 6.93 -16.80
C GLU A 112 3.88 8.44 -17.07
N GLY A 113 3.74 8.85 -18.33
CA GLY A 113 3.79 10.27 -18.72
C GLY A 113 2.64 11.12 -18.17
N ASP A 114 1.53 10.50 -17.77
CA ASP A 114 0.31 11.20 -17.34
C ASP A 114 0.24 11.43 -15.83
N VAL A 115 1.09 10.76 -15.03
CA VAL A 115 1.02 10.77 -13.56
C VAL A 115 0.95 12.19 -12.99
N ASN A 116 1.83 13.08 -13.43
CA ASN A 116 1.89 14.45 -12.91
C ASN A 116 0.63 15.25 -13.26
N GLY A 117 0.11 15.10 -14.49
CA GLY A 117 -1.09 15.81 -14.94
C GLY A 117 -2.34 15.34 -14.21
N VAL A 118 -2.51 14.02 -14.10
CA VAL A 118 -3.63 13.40 -13.38
C VAL A 118 -3.60 13.73 -11.90
N ASN A 119 -2.42 13.66 -11.26
CA ASN A 119 -2.29 14.01 -9.85
C ASN A 119 -2.64 15.49 -9.58
N ASN A 120 -2.13 16.42 -10.40
CA ASN A 120 -2.42 17.84 -10.23
C ASN A 120 -3.91 18.17 -10.41
N ASP A 121 -4.55 17.60 -11.43
CA ASP A 121 -5.98 17.77 -11.65
C ASP A 121 -6.82 17.10 -10.54
N GLY A 122 -6.35 15.95 -10.04
CA GLY A 122 -6.95 15.22 -8.92
C GLY A 122 -6.97 16.02 -7.63
N VAL A 123 -5.89 16.74 -7.31
CA VAL A 123 -5.85 17.66 -6.16
C VAL A 123 -6.95 18.73 -6.29
N GLY A 124 -7.17 19.26 -7.50
CA GLY A 124 -8.25 20.22 -7.77
C GLY A 124 -9.67 19.63 -7.71
N ALA A 125 -9.82 18.33 -7.94
CA ALA A 125 -11.12 17.64 -7.88
C ALA A 125 -11.60 17.39 -6.43
N GLY A 126 -10.68 17.31 -5.48
CA GLY A 126 -10.97 17.22 -4.05
C GLY A 126 -11.45 15.84 -3.58
N PRO A 127 -11.71 15.71 -2.26
CA PRO A 127 -11.99 14.42 -1.61
C PRO A 127 -13.30 13.78 -2.05
N ASP A 128 -14.31 14.56 -2.43
CA ASP A 128 -15.61 14.04 -2.90
C ASP A 128 -15.50 13.28 -4.24
N ASN A 129 -14.41 13.50 -4.97
CA ASN A 129 -14.07 12.81 -6.21
C ASN A 129 -12.87 11.88 -6.05
N ASP A 130 -12.56 11.45 -4.83
CA ASP A 130 -11.42 10.58 -4.52
C ASP A 130 -10.06 11.15 -4.96
N TYR A 131 -9.95 12.48 -5.08
CA TYR A 131 -8.81 13.16 -5.70
C TYR A 131 -8.49 12.64 -7.11
N VAL A 132 -9.52 12.35 -7.89
CA VAL A 132 -9.43 12.02 -9.32
C VAL A 132 -10.41 12.94 -10.06
N LYS A 133 -9.95 13.59 -11.13
CA LYS A 133 -10.83 14.43 -11.94
C LYS A 133 -11.93 13.57 -12.59
N PRO A 134 -13.22 13.90 -12.41
CA PRO A 134 -14.30 13.16 -13.06
C PRO A 134 -14.14 13.12 -14.58
N GLY A 135 -14.20 11.93 -15.17
CA GLY A 135 -14.09 11.73 -16.61
C GLY A 135 -12.68 11.91 -17.19
N ASP A 136 -11.63 11.84 -16.37
CA ASP A 136 -10.26 11.92 -16.86
C ASP A 136 -9.87 10.69 -17.69
N GLU A 137 -9.79 10.87 -19.01
CA GLU A 137 -9.48 9.80 -19.97
C GLU A 137 -8.08 9.20 -19.80
N ARG A 138 -7.18 9.88 -19.08
CA ARG A 138 -5.82 9.37 -18.77
C ARG A 138 -5.85 8.29 -17.68
N VAL A 139 -6.94 8.22 -16.91
CA VAL A 139 -7.10 7.27 -15.80
C VAL A 139 -7.72 5.97 -16.33
N ILE A 140 -6.94 4.89 -16.27
CA ILE A 140 -7.37 3.55 -16.68
C ILE A 140 -8.36 2.98 -15.66
N ALA A 141 -8.03 3.14 -14.39
CA ALA A 141 -8.76 2.64 -13.23
C ALA A 141 -8.33 3.42 -11.97
N HIS A 142 -9.26 3.55 -11.01
CA HIS A 142 -8.91 3.99 -9.67
C HIS A 142 -9.82 3.39 -8.60
N THR A 143 -9.31 3.23 -7.38
CA THR A 143 -10.13 2.92 -6.20
C THR A 143 -10.73 4.20 -5.60
N LYS A 144 -11.60 4.03 -4.61
CA LYS A 144 -11.96 5.14 -3.71
C LYS A 144 -10.80 5.48 -2.78
N ILE A 145 -10.85 6.66 -2.18
CA ILE A 145 -10.00 7.02 -1.04
C ILE A 145 -10.49 6.29 0.20
N ILE A 146 -9.59 5.55 0.84
CA ILE A 146 -9.82 4.80 2.07
C ILE A 146 -8.85 5.24 3.17
N GLY A 147 -9.26 5.09 4.43
CA GLY A 147 -8.45 5.30 5.62
C GLY A 147 -8.33 4.03 6.45
N GLY A 148 -7.80 4.16 7.66
CA GLY A 148 -7.53 3.06 8.59
C GLY A 148 -8.67 2.04 8.74
N GLY A 149 -8.36 0.78 8.44
CA GLY A 149 -9.29 -0.35 8.56
C GLY A 149 -10.25 -0.53 7.38
N GLU A 150 -10.27 0.39 6.42
CA GLU A 150 -11.12 0.31 5.24
C GLU A 150 -10.43 -0.45 4.08
N GLU A 151 -11.23 -0.87 3.10
CA GLU A 151 -10.78 -1.45 1.83
C GLU A 151 -11.65 -0.97 0.66
N SER A 152 -11.07 -0.95 -0.54
CA SER A 152 -11.76 -0.63 -1.79
C SER A 152 -11.14 -1.40 -2.95
N SER A 153 -11.97 -1.84 -3.89
CA SER A 153 -11.50 -2.54 -5.09
C SER A 153 -11.88 -1.80 -6.36
N VAL A 154 -11.06 -1.98 -7.39
CA VAL A 154 -11.36 -1.56 -8.76
C VAL A 154 -11.07 -2.71 -9.72
N THR A 155 -11.99 -2.96 -10.63
CA THR A 155 -11.84 -3.93 -11.73
C THR A 155 -11.76 -3.18 -13.05
N PHE A 156 -10.84 -3.57 -13.91
CA PHE A 156 -10.68 -2.96 -15.23
C PHE A 156 -10.36 -4.00 -16.31
N PRO A 157 -10.79 -3.76 -17.57
CA PRO A 157 -10.43 -4.64 -18.67
C PRO A 157 -8.93 -4.57 -18.95
N VAL A 158 -8.28 -5.74 -19.04
CA VAL A 158 -6.83 -5.83 -19.35
C VAL A 158 -6.53 -5.24 -20.73
N ALA A 159 -7.50 -5.26 -21.65
CA ALA A 159 -7.39 -4.62 -22.96
C ALA A 159 -7.13 -3.10 -22.93
N LYS A 160 -7.33 -2.42 -21.78
CA LYS A 160 -6.92 -1.01 -21.61
C LYS A 160 -5.40 -0.84 -21.45
N LEU A 161 -4.67 -1.91 -21.17
CA LEU A 161 -3.21 -1.91 -21.10
C LEU A 161 -2.65 -2.32 -22.47
N ALA A 162 -1.86 -1.44 -23.07
CA ALA A 162 -1.18 -1.67 -24.32
C ALA A 162 0.22 -2.25 -24.07
N ALA A 163 0.60 -3.27 -24.84
CA ALA A 163 1.95 -3.80 -24.81
C ALA A 163 2.98 -2.70 -25.16
N GLY A 164 4.11 -2.70 -24.45
CA GLY A 164 5.19 -1.73 -24.66
C GLY A 164 4.93 -0.34 -24.06
N THR A 165 3.80 -0.11 -23.39
CA THR A 165 3.54 1.12 -22.64
C THR A 165 3.96 0.95 -21.18
N ASN A 166 4.68 1.93 -20.63
CA ASN A 166 4.97 1.98 -19.21
C ASN A 166 3.77 2.53 -18.46
N TYR A 167 3.28 1.76 -17.50
CA TYR A 167 2.18 2.15 -16.64
C TYR A 167 2.66 2.32 -15.20
N LYS A 168 2.03 3.25 -14.50
CA LYS A 168 2.26 3.51 -13.08
C LYS A 168 0.97 3.34 -12.32
N PHE A 169 1.08 2.88 -11.09
CA PHE A 169 0.04 3.06 -10.09
C PHE A 169 0.56 4.01 -9.01
N PHE A 170 -0.29 4.88 -8.49
CA PHE A 170 0.09 5.87 -7.48
C PHE A 170 -1.10 6.28 -6.61
N CYS A 171 -0.81 6.90 -5.46
CA CYS A 171 -1.82 7.57 -4.62
C CYS A 171 -1.96 9.03 -5.03
N SER A 172 -3.18 9.48 -5.35
CA SER A 172 -3.45 10.87 -5.75
C SER A 172 -3.87 11.78 -4.59
N PHE A 173 -3.89 11.27 -3.36
CA PHE A 173 -4.07 12.11 -2.18
C PHE A 173 -2.98 13.21 -2.16
N PRO A 174 -3.32 14.48 -1.83
CA PRO A 174 -2.39 15.60 -1.95
C PRO A 174 -1.03 15.34 -1.29
N GLY A 175 0.04 15.36 -2.08
CA GLY A 175 1.42 15.17 -1.64
C GLY A 175 1.93 13.72 -1.65
N HIS A 176 1.10 12.72 -1.94
CA HIS A 176 1.48 11.31 -1.80
C HIS A 176 2.13 10.72 -3.06
N ALA A 177 1.72 11.15 -4.26
CA ALA A 177 2.13 10.54 -5.54
C ALA A 177 3.66 10.40 -5.72
N GLY A 178 4.44 11.35 -5.18
CA GLY A 178 5.90 11.33 -5.30
C GLY A 178 6.58 10.17 -4.57
N VAL A 179 5.96 9.63 -3.52
CA VAL A 179 6.52 8.55 -2.69
C VAL A 179 5.67 7.28 -2.69
N MET A 180 4.36 7.42 -2.91
CA MET A 180 3.41 6.31 -3.01
C MET A 180 3.12 5.98 -4.47
N ASN A 181 4.06 5.31 -5.12
CA ASN A 181 3.89 4.84 -6.48
C ASN A 181 4.67 3.55 -6.76
N GLY A 182 4.25 2.86 -7.82
CA GLY A 182 4.91 1.68 -8.36
C GLY A 182 4.62 1.53 -9.84
N VAL A 183 4.99 0.40 -10.43
CA VAL A 183 4.79 0.09 -11.85
C VAL A 183 3.68 -0.92 -12.05
N VAL A 184 2.95 -0.81 -13.16
CA VAL A 184 2.02 -1.85 -13.62
C VAL A 184 2.62 -2.50 -14.86
N LYS A 185 2.75 -3.83 -14.86
CA LYS A 185 3.33 -4.57 -15.98
C LYS A 185 2.33 -5.58 -16.53
N LEU A 186 2.26 -5.69 -17.85
CA LEU A 186 1.63 -6.83 -18.50
C LEU A 186 2.60 -8.02 -18.48
N ALA A 187 2.22 -9.08 -17.76
CA ALA A 187 2.95 -10.35 -17.67
C ALA A 187 2.41 -11.38 -18.68
N ASP A 188 3.29 -12.25 -19.17
CA ASP A 188 2.94 -13.37 -20.05
C ASP A 188 2.34 -14.55 -19.29
#